data_AF-A0A2V1IHZ8-F1
#
_entry.id   AF-A0A2V1IHZ8-F1
#
_cell.length_a   1.000
_cell.length_b   1.000
_cell.length_c   1.000
_cell.angle_alpha   90.00
_cell.angle_beta   90.00
_cell.angle_gamma   90.00
#
_symmetry.space_group_name_H-M   'P 1'
#
loop_
_entity.id
_entity.type
_entity.pdbx_description
1 polymer ?
#
loop_
_entity_poly.entity_id
_entity_poly.type
_entity_poly.pdbx_seq_one_letter_code
_entity_poly.pdbx_strand_id
1 'polypeptide(L)'
;MNGASDKEQLEARRKYVRAFNATMVKIWREQISLLGVVDTGALYRSTVGVSLTADGKFIDITLSQAFNTYGLFVDYGTGRNTPRGNPGDIGKANGRKRKRWFSRKYFASVMNIQEFYADSLGQEFCRAISNALNPDIMRRAVTL
;
A
#
# COMPACT_ATOMS: atom_id res chain seq x y z
N MET A 1 -4.81 17.35 29.33
CA MET A 1 -4.89 15.88 29.21
C MET A 1 -4.64 15.36 27.77
N ASN A 2 -3.90 16.07 26.89
CA ASN A 2 -3.82 15.73 25.46
C ASN A 2 -2.72 14.73 25.04
N GLY A 3 -1.65 14.54 25.82
CA GLY A 3 -0.50 13.73 25.37
C GLY A 3 -0.71 12.20 25.33
N ALA A 4 -1.76 11.68 25.96
CA ALA A 4 -2.10 10.25 25.91
C ALA A 4 -2.82 9.89 24.60
N SER A 5 -3.78 10.72 24.18
CA SER A 5 -4.55 10.57 22.94
C SER A 5 -3.66 10.61 21.69
N ASP A 6 -2.65 11.48 21.67
CA ASP A 6 -1.74 11.58 20.52
C ASP A 6 -0.86 10.33 20.38
N LYS A 7 -0.34 9.78 21.49
CA LYS A 7 0.44 8.54 21.48
C LYS A 7 -0.39 7.34 21.02
N GLU A 8 -1.64 7.25 21.47
CA GLU A 8 -2.58 6.21 21.05
C GLU A 8 -2.86 6.27 19.54
N GLN A 9 -3.06 7.47 18.99
CA GLN A 9 -3.24 7.65 17.54
C GLN A 9 -2.01 7.25 16.73
N LEU A 10 -0.82 7.65 17.19
CA LEU A 10 0.45 7.29 16.56
C LEU A 10 0.65 5.75 16.55
N GLU A 11 0.30 5.09 17.65
CA GLU A 11 0.35 3.63 17.73
C GLU A 11 -0.69 2.96 16.81
N ALA A 12 -1.92 3.49 16.77
CA ALA A 12 -2.98 3.00 15.91
C ALA A 12 -2.58 3.06 14.42
N ARG A 13 -1.97 4.17 13.98
CA ARG A 13 -1.44 4.32 12.61
C ARG A 13 -0.32 3.34 12.33
N ARG A 14 0.65 3.22 13.24
CA ARG A 14 1.75 2.25 13.11
C ARG A 14 1.22 0.82 12.94
N LYS A 15 0.22 0.45 13.76
CA LYS A 15 -0.42 -0.87 13.71
C LYS A 15 -1.18 -1.06 12.39
N TYR A 16 -1.97 -0.09 11.97
CA TYR A 16 -2.71 -0.14 10.70
C TYR A 16 -1.76 -0.36 9.53
N VAL A 17 -0.69 0.42 9.45
CA VAL A 17 0.23 0.38 8.31
C VAL A 17 1.04 -0.92 8.28
N ARG A 18 1.48 -1.41 9.44
CA ARG A 18 2.13 -2.72 9.54
C ARG A 18 1.18 -3.85 9.11
N ALA A 19 -0.07 -3.81 9.58
CA ALA A 19 -1.08 -4.79 9.20
C ALA A 19 -1.43 -4.72 7.72
N PHE A 20 -1.52 -3.51 7.17
CA PHE A 20 -1.78 -3.24 5.75
C PHE A 20 -0.71 -3.87 4.86
N ASN A 21 0.57 -3.66 5.16
CA ASN A 21 1.67 -4.25 4.39
C ASN A 21 1.64 -5.79 4.42
N ALA A 22 1.44 -6.37 5.60
CA ALA A 22 1.31 -7.83 5.74
C ALA A 22 0.11 -8.38 4.95
N THR A 23 -1.01 -7.66 4.97
CA THR A 23 -2.24 -8.05 4.26
C THR A 23 -2.04 -7.98 2.74
N MET A 24 -1.36 -6.95 2.23
CA MET A 24 -1.02 -6.84 0.81
C MET A 24 -0.21 -8.03 0.32
N VAL A 25 0.88 -8.37 1.02
CA VAL A 25 1.73 -9.51 0.66
C VAL A 25 0.94 -10.82 0.73
N LYS A 26 0.06 -10.97 1.72
CA LYS A 26 -0.82 -12.14 1.83
C LYS A 26 -1.78 -12.25 0.63
N ILE A 27 -2.49 -11.17 0.30
CA ILE A 27 -3.42 -11.13 -0.86
C ILE A 27 -2.68 -11.50 -2.14
N TRP A 28 -1.48 -10.97 -2.35
CA TRP A 28 -0.66 -11.28 -3.51
C TRP A 28 -0.29 -12.76 -3.60
N ARG A 29 0.18 -13.35 -2.50
CA ARG A 29 0.48 -14.79 -2.44
C ARG A 29 -0.75 -15.64 -2.74
N GLU A 30 -1.90 -15.28 -2.19
CA GLU A 30 -3.17 -15.95 -2.46
C GLU A 30 -3.58 -15.82 -3.94
N GLN A 31 -3.45 -14.65 -4.55
CA GLN A 31 -3.74 -14.46 -5.97
C GLN A 31 -2.78 -15.24 -6.87
N ILE A 32 -1.50 -15.31 -6.52
CA ILE A 32 -0.50 -16.12 -7.22
C ILE A 32 -0.93 -17.58 -7.22
N SER A 33 -1.29 -18.11 -6.06
CA SER A 33 -1.75 -19.50 -5.92
C SER A 33 -3.06 -19.75 -6.66
N LEU A 34 -4.06 -18.88 -6.48
CA LEU A 34 -5.40 -19.03 -7.06
C LEU A 34 -5.38 -19.00 -8.60
N LEU A 35 -4.59 -18.10 -9.19
CA LEU A 35 -4.50 -17.97 -10.65
C LEU A 35 -3.44 -18.90 -11.27
N GLY A 36 -2.77 -19.72 -10.45
CA GLY A 36 -1.67 -20.58 -10.90
C GLY A 36 -0.57 -19.76 -11.58
N VAL A 37 -0.18 -18.63 -11.00
CA VAL A 37 0.94 -17.79 -11.45
C VAL A 37 2.23 -18.40 -10.92
N VAL A 38 2.47 -19.66 -11.28
CA VAL A 38 3.59 -20.44 -10.76
C VAL A 38 4.35 -21.02 -11.94
N ASP A 39 5.65 -20.74 -11.95
CA ASP A 39 6.63 -21.41 -12.81
C ASP A 39 7.53 -22.27 -11.91
N THR A 40 8.57 -21.67 -11.30
CA THR A 40 9.47 -22.33 -10.32
C THR A 40 9.13 -22.03 -8.85
N GLY A 41 8.04 -21.28 -8.62
CA GLY A 41 7.70 -20.71 -7.30
C GLY A 41 8.59 -19.53 -6.86
N ALA A 42 9.57 -19.12 -7.67
CA ALA A 42 10.45 -17.98 -7.34
C ALA A 42 9.66 -16.68 -7.11
N LEU A 43 8.61 -16.43 -7.91
CA LEU A 43 7.74 -15.26 -7.72
C LEU A 43 7.09 -15.26 -6.33
N TYR A 44 6.48 -16.39 -5.94
CA TYR A 44 5.80 -16.53 -4.65
C TYR A 44 6.74 -16.25 -3.48
N ARG A 45 7.98 -16.76 -3.54
CA ARG A 45 9.00 -16.53 -2.51
C ARG A 45 9.54 -15.10 -2.51
N SER A 46 9.52 -14.42 -3.66
CA SER A 46 10.05 -13.06 -3.81
C SER A 46 9.12 -11.96 -3.31
N THR A 47 7.83 -12.24 -3.05
CA THR A 47 6.90 -11.20 -2.56
C THR A 47 7.26 -10.82 -1.13
N VAL A 48 7.85 -9.63 -0.95
CA VAL A 48 8.28 -9.09 0.34
C VAL A 48 7.89 -7.62 0.47
N GLY A 49 7.53 -7.21 1.68
CA GLY A 49 7.53 -5.80 2.07
C GLY A 49 8.95 -5.40 2.46
N VAL A 50 9.52 -4.40 1.80
CA VAL A 50 10.95 -4.05 1.86
C VAL A 50 11.24 -3.04 2.96
N SER A 51 10.42 -2.00 3.11
CA SER A 51 10.60 -1.01 4.17
C SER A 51 9.31 -0.28 4.48
N LEU A 52 9.20 0.13 5.74
CA LEU A 52 8.19 1.05 6.22
C LEU A 52 8.88 2.17 6.98
N THR A 53 8.99 3.33 6.36
CA THR A 53 9.42 4.55 7.06
C THR A 53 8.17 5.37 7.32
N ALA A 54 7.90 5.65 8.59
CA ALA A 54 6.86 6.57 8.98
C ALA A 54 7.50 7.62 9.89
N ASP A 55 7.39 8.89 9.51
CA ASP A 55 7.85 9.98 10.36
C ASP A 55 7.13 9.94 11.71
N GLY A 56 7.70 10.56 12.74
CA GLY A 56 7.10 10.63 14.08
C GLY A 56 5.69 11.24 14.12
N LYS A 57 5.22 11.83 13.01
CA LYS A 57 3.87 12.36 12.80
C LYS A 57 3.02 11.55 11.79
N PHE A 58 3.57 10.51 11.14
CA PHE A 58 2.90 9.69 10.13
C PHE A 58 2.23 10.51 9.01
N ILE A 59 2.80 11.67 8.66
CA ILE A 59 2.37 12.51 7.54
C ILE A 59 2.89 11.96 6.20
N ASP A 60 4.05 11.30 6.26
CA ASP A 60 4.65 10.59 5.15
C ASP A 60 4.85 9.13 5.57
N ILE A 61 4.37 8.22 4.72
CA ILE A 61 4.72 6.81 4.79
C ILE A 61 5.24 6.39 3.44
N THR A 62 6.49 5.98 3.45
CA THR A 62 7.09 5.27 2.33
C THR A 62 6.84 3.78 2.53
N LEU A 63 6.05 3.19 1.64
CA LEU A 63 5.83 1.75 1.54
C LEU A 63 6.64 1.21 0.37
N SER A 64 7.67 0.42 0.66
CA SER A 64 8.44 -0.26 -0.37
C SER A 64 8.06 -1.74 -0.40
N GLN A 65 7.75 -2.25 -1.59
CA GLN A 65 7.36 -3.64 -1.83
C GLN A 65 8.12 -4.15 -3.06
N ALA A 66 8.55 -5.40 -3.01
CA ALA A 66 9.29 -6.02 -4.11
C ALA A 66 8.74 -7.41 -4.42
N PHE A 67 8.85 -7.76 -5.69
CA PHE A 67 8.63 -9.09 -6.23
C PHE A 67 9.39 -9.24 -7.55
N ASN A 68 9.59 -10.48 -8.00
CA ASN A 68 10.30 -10.78 -9.23
C ASN A 68 9.57 -10.15 -10.45
N THR A 69 10.31 -9.49 -11.34
CA THR A 69 9.80 -8.86 -12.57
C THR A 69 8.96 -9.80 -13.44
N TYR A 70 9.23 -11.11 -13.38
CA TYR A 70 8.37 -12.15 -13.96
C TYR A 70 6.88 -11.94 -13.66
N GLY A 71 6.55 -11.51 -12.45
CA GLY A 71 5.18 -11.25 -12.02
C GLY A 71 4.46 -10.19 -12.86
N LEU A 72 5.18 -9.15 -13.32
CA LEU A 72 4.61 -8.12 -14.20
C LEU A 72 4.26 -8.71 -15.58
N PHE A 73 5.14 -9.54 -16.13
CA PHE A 73 4.87 -10.19 -17.42
C PHE A 73 3.61 -11.06 -17.35
N VAL A 74 3.41 -11.80 -16.26
CA VAL A 74 2.20 -12.60 -16.08
C VAL A 74 0.95 -11.73 -15.86
N ASP A 75 1.06 -10.62 -15.11
CA ASP A 75 -0.05 -9.69 -14.87
C ASP A 75 -0.57 -9.04 -16.16
N TYR A 76 0.33 -8.74 -17.08
CA TYR A 76 0.02 -8.19 -18.40
C TYR A 76 -0.23 -9.25 -19.47
N GLY A 77 0.13 -10.51 -19.22
CA GLY A 77 0.07 -11.59 -20.23
C GLY A 77 1.12 -11.44 -21.32
N THR A 78 2.24 -10.78 -21.03
CA THR A 78 3.31 -10.45 -21.98
C THR A 78 4.59 -11.25 -21.70
N GLY A 79 5.61 -11.06 -22.53
CA GLY A 79 7.00 -11.41 -22.24
C GLY A 79 7.81 -11.60 -23.52
N ARG A 80 8.96 -12.28 -23.44
CA ARG A 80 9.97 -12.33 -24.52
C ARG A 80 9.42 -12.56 -25.93
N ASN A 81 8.45 -13.47 -26.09
CA ASN A 81 7.86 -13.82 -27.39
C ASN A 81 6.38 -13.40 -27.50
N THR A 82 5.91 -12.51 -26.62
CA THR A 82 4.52 -12.01 -26.59
C THR A 82 4.51 -10.53 -26.21
N PRO A 83 4.92 -9.63 -27.10
CA PRO A 83 4.75 -8.20 -26.90
C PRO A 83 3.27 -7.82 -26.92
N ARG A 84 2.91 -6.71 -26.29
CA ARG A 84 1.55 -6.18 -26.30
C ARG A 84 1.19 -5.73 -27.73
N GLY A 85 0.15 -6.31 -28.33
CA GLY A 85 -0.28 -6.00 -29.70
C GLY A 85 0.31 -6.90 -30.80
N ASN A 86 1.20 -7.84 -30.46
CA ASN A 86 1.64 -8.88 -31.37
C ASN A 86 1.10 -10.24 -30.85
N PRO A 87 0.23 -10.95 -31.61
CA PRO A 87 -0.27 -12.27 -31.20
C PRO A 87 0.85 -13.31 -31.08
N GLY A 88 2.04 -13.01 -31.60
CA GLY A 88 3.21 -13.85 -31.63
C GLY A 88 3.24 -14.62 -32.95
N ASP A 89 4.06 -14.18 -33.88
CA ASP A 89 4.42 -14.97 -35.06
C ASP A 89 5.54 -15.95 -34.68
N ILE A 90 5.19 -16.94 -33.84
CA ILE A 90 6.16 -17.86 -33.20
C ILE A 90 6.10 -19.28 -33.78
N GLY A 91 5.39 -19.50 -34.88
CA GLY A 91 5.16 -20.83 -35.46
C GLY A 91 4.44 -21.83 -34.53
N LYS A 92 3.98 -21.38 -33.35
CA LYS A 92 3.25 -22.16 -32.32
C LYS A 92 2.23 -21.28 -31.61
N ALA A 93 1.15 -21.89 -31.13
CA ALA A 93 0.12 -21.20 -30.36
C ALA A 93 0.72 -20.59 -29.08
N ASN A 94 0.46 -19.30 -28.88
CA ASN A 94 0.91 -18.59 -27.70
C ASN A 94 0.01 -18.92 -26.49
N GLY A 95 0.53 -19.73 -25.57
CA GLY A 95 -0.19 -20.14 -24.36
C GLY A 95 -0.29 -19.06 -23.28
N ARG A 96 0.35 -17.89 -23.45
CA ARG A 96 0.29 -16.83 -22.43
C ARG A 96 -1.08 -16.17 -22.41
N LYS A 97 -1.72 -16.25 -21.24
CA LYS A 97 -2.95 -15.51 -20.94
C LYS A 97 -2.67 -14.52 -19.82
N ARG A 98 -3.29 -13.36 -19.92
CA ARG A 98 -3.24 -12.33 -18.88
C ARG A 98 -3.84 -12.86 -17.58
N LYS A 99 -3.08 -12.79 -16.48
CA LYS A 99 -3.55 -13.18 -15.14
C LYS A 99 -3.40 -12.00 -14.19
N ARG A 100 -4.47 -11.24 -13.95
CA ARG A 100 -4.45 -10.00 -13.15
C ARG A 100 -4.30 -10.26 -11.64
N TRP A 101 -3.18 -10.84 -11.24
CA TRP A 101 -2.90 -11.22 -9.85
C TRP A 101 -2.43 -10.04 -9.01
N PHE A 102 -1.79 -9.04 -9.63
CA PHE A 102 -1.16 -7.92 -8.94
C PHE A 102 -1.92 -6.61 -9.18
N SER A 103 -2.06 -6.16 -10.43
CA SER A 103 -2.45 -4.76 -10.75
C SER A 103 -3.78 -4.33 -10.12
N ARG A 104 -4.81 -5.18 -10.21
CA ARG A 104 -6.13 -4.88 -9.63
C ARG A 104 -6.11 -4.81 -8.11
N LYS A 105 -5.37 -5.71 -7.46
CA LYS A 105 -5.28 -5.76 -6.00
C LYS A 105 -4.40 -4.64 -5.45
N TYR A 106 -3.30 -4.34 -6.14
CA TYR A 106 -2.45 -3.20 -5.81
C TYR A 106 -3.21 -1.88 -5.87
N PHE A 107 -3.96 -1.63 -6.95
CA PHE A 107 -4.78 -0.42 -7.06
C PHE A 107 -5.79 -0.29 -5.92
N ALA A 108 -6.54 -1.36 -5.62
CA ALA A 108 -7.50 -1.36 -4.51
C ALA A 108 -6.82 -1.05 -3.17
N SER A 109 -5.65 -1.64 -2.91
CA SER A 109 -4.90 -1.36 -1.69
C SER A 109 -4.40 0.08 -1.62
N VAL A 110 -3.95 0.66 -2.74
CA VAL A 110 -3.55 2.08 -2.79
C VAL A 110 -4.74 3.00 -2.46
N MET A 111 -5.95 2.71 -2.95
CA MET A 111 -7.13 3.48 -2.58
C MET A 111 -7.46 3.34 -1.09
N ASN A 112 -7.37 2.14 -0.52
CA ASN A 112 -7.64 1.92 0.90
C ASN A 112 -6.67 2.67 1.82
N ILE A 113 -5.38 2.72 1.48
CA ILE A 113 -4.41 3.48 2.30
C ILE A 113 -4.64 4.98 2.13
N GLN A 114 -4.99 5.45 0.93
CA GLN A 114 -5.34 6.84 0.67
C GLN A 114 -6.55 7.30 1.52
N GLU A 115 -7.61 6.48 1.59
CA GLU A 115 -8.80 6.78 2.41
C GLU A 115 -8.46 6.85 3.90
N PHE A 116 -7.71 5.86 4.41
CA PHE A 116 -7.21 5.88 5.79
C PHE A 116 -6.43 7.16 6.11
N TYR A 117 -5.63 7.63 5.16
CA TYR A 117 -4.86 8.85 5.32
C TYR A 117 -5.69 10.12 5.31
N ALA A 118 -6.68 10.20 4.43
CA ALA A 118 -7.60 11.32 4.38
C ALA A 118 -8.29 11.50 5.75
N ASP A 119 -8.79 10.40 6.33
CA ASP A 119 -9.42 10.41 7.64
C ASP A 119 -8.43 10.78 8.76
N SER A 120 -7.26 10.15 8.74
CA SER A 120 -6.24 10.34 9.77
C SER A 120 -5.71 11.78 9.81
N LEU A 121 -5.37 12.34 8.65
CA LEU A 121 -4.89 13.73 8.54
C LEU A 121 -6.01 14.73 8.81
N GLY A 122 -7.23 14.45 8.35
CA GLY A 122 -8.40 15.28 8.66
C GLY A 122 -8.62 15.44 10.16
N GLN A 123 -8.55 14.35 10.91
CA GLN A 123 -8.64 14.38 12.38
C GLN A 123 -7.52 15.20 13.02
N GLU A 124 -6.29 15.10 12.53
CA GLU A 124 -5.18 15.92 13.04
C GLU A 124 -5.38 17.41 12.81
N PHE A 125 -5.79 17.80 11.62
CA PHE A 125 -6.04 19.21 11.30
C PHE A 125 -7.19 19.77 12.16
N CYS A 126 -8.29 19.02 12.31
CA CYS A 126 -9.38 19.42 13.19
C CYS A 126 -8.91 19.60 14.64
N ARG A 127 -8.07 18.69 15.15
CA ARG A 127 -7.49 18.80 16.50
C ARG A 127 -6.55 19.99 16.62
N ALA A 128 -5.69 20.21 15.64
CA ALA A 128 -4.75 21.33 15.64
C ALA A 128 -5.49 22.68 15.67
N ILE A 129 -6.52 22.83 14.84
CA ILE A 129 -7.38 24.02 14.80
C ILE A 129 -8.12 24.18 16.13
N SER A 130 -8.75 23.11 16.64
CA SER A 130 -9.48 23.15 17.91
C SER A 130 -8.57 23.54 19.09
N ASN A 131 -7.34 23.03 19.12
CA ASN A 131 -6.35 23.41 20.13
C ASN A 131 -5.93 24.89 19.99
N ALA A 132 -5.71 25.39 18.77
CA ALA A 132 -5.35 26.79 18.55
C ALA A 132 -6.48 27.76 18.92
N LEU A 133 -7.74 27.37 18.69
CA LEU A 133 -8.94 28.14 18.99
C LEU A 133 -9.43 27.97 20.44
N ASN A 134 -8.67 27.28 21.29
CA ASN A 134 -9.08 27.05 22.67
C ASN A 134 -9.15 28.37 23.46
N PRO A 135 -10.32 28.75 24.02
CA PRO A 135 -10.52 30.02 24.71
C PRO A 135 -9.54 30.24 25.87
N ASP A 136 -9.10 29.18 26.55
CA ASP A 136 -8.16 29.30 27.67
C ASP A 136 -6.76 29.70 27.20
N ILE A 137 -6.33 29.20 26.04
CA ILE A 137 -5.06 29.60 25.40
C ILE A 137 -5.17 31.03 24.89
N MET A 138 -6.29 31.38 24.27
CA MET A 138 -6.54 32.73 23.79
C MET A 138 -6.60 33.76 24.92
N ARG A 139 -7.27 33.44 26.04
CA ARG A 139 -7.32 34.30 27.24
C ARG A 139 -5.93 34.51 27.83
N ARG A 140 -5.10 33.47 27.91
CA ARG A 140 -3.71 33.57 28.40
C ARG A 140 -2.83 34.48 27.53
N ALA A 141 -3.07 34.49 26.22
CA ALA A 141 -2.35 35.34 25.27
C ALA A 141 -2.76 36.82 25.37
N VAL A 142 -3.98 37.11 25.84
CA VAL A 142 -4.51 38.48 25.98
C VAL A 142 -4.16 39.10 27.34
N THR A 143 -3.84 38.30 28.36
CA THR A 143 -3.48 38.78 29.71
C THR A 143 -1.98 39.10 29.89
N LEU A 144 -1.25 39.35 28.80
CA LEU A 144 0.16 39.79 28.80
C LEU A 144 0.27 41.26 28.43
#